data_AF-A0A7R7TB88-F1
#
_entry.id   AF-A0A7R7TB88-F1
#
_cell.length_a   1.000
_cell.length_b   1.000
_cell.length_c   1.000
_cell.angle_alpha   90.00
_cell.angle_beta   90.00
_cell.angle_gamma   90.00
#
_symmetry.space_group_name_H-M   'P 1'
#
loop_
_entity.id
_entity.type
_entity.pdbx_description
1 polymer ?
#
loop_
_entity_poly.entity_id
_entity_poly.type
_entity_poly.pdbx_seq_one_letter_code
_entity_poly.pdbx_strand_id
1 'polypeptide(L)'
;MDGTMGPLSYYELYELNHAALSPMRAAADMFSLLLKSPLNPISQTPLGRNWQAGLELFERTTRRYAKPGFGLGTTLVGGTRVAVTEETVWQRPFCNLLHFQRALETPRRDPKLLIVAPMSGHYATLLRGTVEAMLPRHEVYITDWIDARMVPLSDGSFDLDDYIDYLVEMLHFLGEDVHVIGVCQPAVPVIAAAALMEAAGDRFAPRSMTLMGGPIDTRINPTAVNELATGKSLDWFRDNVVMKVPFPHPGVMRDVYPGFLQLSGFMSMNLDRHVTAHQDLFKHLVAGDGDSADKHRDFYDEYLAVMDLTAEFYLQTVDTVFIQQALPKGQMTHRGVPVDLTAIRNIALFTVEGENDDISGVGQTEAAQHLCTNIPADMRAHYVQPKVGHYGVFNGSRFRAEIAPRISDFVLTHQQTKRAAAPAAATPVETAPPAAPPVAPKAKPVARAKPAPAKATPANAKPAATKPAATPAKPAPAPAELPADDLKRIAGIGPKLEASLNAAGIFRLAQIAKLTAKQATALDVRLALKGRIGRDDWIGQAKRLLSPQEAATEA
;
A
#
# COMPACT_ATOMS: atom_id res chain seq x y z
N MET A 1 27.22 -28.31 -9.94
CA MET A 1 26.20 -27.44 -9.32
C MET A 1 25.15 -27.24 -10.37
N ASP A 2 24.21 -28.17 -10.44
CA ASP A 2 23.12 -28.14 -11.42
C ASP A 2 22.11 -27.09 -10.95
N GLY A 3 22.11 -25.95 -11.64
CA GLY A 3 21.20 -24.84 -11.41
C GLY A 3 19.83 -25.11 -12.00
N THR A 4 19.14 -26.13 -11.51
CA THR A 4 17.69 -26.25 -11.74
C THR A 4 17.02 -25.10 -11.00
N MET A 5 16.60 -24.06 -11.72
CA MET A 5 15.67 -23.07 -11.18
C MET A 5 14.49 -23.83 -10.60
N GLY A 6 14.22 -23.66 -9.30
CA GLY A 6 12.99 -24.15 -8.69
C GLY A 6 11.75 -23.59 -9.41
N PRO A 7 10.56 -24.17 -9.20
CA PRO A 7 9.34 -23.62 -9.79
C PRO A 7 9.19 -22.14 -9.40
N LEU A 8 9.01 -21.28 -10.40
CA LEU A 8 8.83 -19.83 -10.20
C LEU A 8 7.74 -19.57 -9.16
N SER A 9 8.03 -18.68 -8.21
CA SER A 9 7.05 -18.18 -7.27
C SER A 9 5.93 -17.42 -7.99
N TYR A 10 4.77 -17.32 -7.36
CA TYR A 10 3.65 -16.58 -7.95
C TYR A 10 4.00 -15.10 -8.20
N TYR A 11 4.80 -14.50 -7.32
CA TYR A 11 5.29 -13.14 -7.51
C TYR A 11 6.18 -13.05 -8.77
N GLU A 12 7.12 -13.98 -8.96
CA GLU A 12 7.94 -14.01 -10.19
C GLU A 12 7.09 -14.18 -11.45
N LEU A 13 6.06 -15.04 -11.42
CA LEU A 13 5.13 -15.21 -12.53
C LEU A 13 4.33 -13.92 -12.82
N TYR A 14 3.88 -13.23 -11.77
CA TYR A 14 3.19 -11.95 -11.88
C TYR A 14 4.07 -10.86 -12.52
N GLU A 15 5.32 -10.74 -12.08
CA GLU A 15 6.28 -9.79 -12.64
C GLU A 15 6.67 -10.15 -14.08
N LEU A 16 6.87 -11.44 -14.39
CA LEU A 16 7.15 -11.91 -15.73
C LEU A 16 6.00 -11.62 -16.70
N ASN A 17 4.75 -11.83 -16.26
CA ASN A 17 3.57 -11.52 -17.05
C ASN A 17 3.48 -10.01 -17.37
N HIS A 18 3.70 -9.15 -16.37
CA HIS A 18 3.73 -7.71 -16.58
C HIS A 18 4.85 -7.27 -17.52
N ALA A 19 6.04 -7.86 -17.39
CA ALA A 19 7.15 -7.60 -18.30
C ALA A 19 6.82 -8.04 -19.74
N ALA A 20 6.25 -9.23 -19.92
CA ALA A 20 5.85 -9.76 -21.23
C ALA A 20 4.78 -8.90 -21.92
N LEU A 21 3.84 -8.33 -21.16
CA LEU A 21 2.80 -7.44 -21.69
C LEU A 21 3.29 -6.01 -21.93
N SER A 22 4.50 -5.63 -21.51
CA SER A 22 5.01 -4.26 -21.66
C SER A 22 5.09 -3.77 -23.12
N PRO A 23 5.59 -4.55 -24.10
CA PRO A 23 5.61 -4.13 -25.50
C PRO A 23 4.21 -3.97 -26.10
N MET A 24 3.27 -4.85 -25.73
CA MET A 24 1.88 -4.78 -26.19
C MET A 24 1.18 -3.54 -25.65
N ARG A 25 1.43 -3.18 -24.39
CA ARG A 25 0.95 -1.93 -23.79
C ARG A 25 1.49 -0.70 -24.50
N ALA A 26 2.80 -0.65 -24.75
CA ALA A 26 3.41 0.45 -25.49
C ALA A 26 2.82 0.60 -26.90
N ALA A 27 2.54 -0.51 -27.59
CA ALA A 27 1.84 -0.49 -28.87
C ALA A 27 0.40 0.01 -28.72
N ALA A 28 -0.35 -0.46 -27.72
CA ALA A 28 -1.72 -0.01 -27.45
C ALA A 28 -1.79 1.49 -27.15
N ASP A 29 -0.86 2.02 -26.35
CA ASP A 29 -0.73 3.45 -26.06
C ASP A 29 -0.44 4.26 -27.32
N MET A 30 0.51 3.82 -28.14
CA MET A 30 0.84 4.47 -29.41
C MET A 30 -0.36 4.48 -30.36
N PHE A 31 -1.07 3.36 -30.50
CA PHE A 31 -2.29 3.27 -31.30
C PHE A 31 -3.42 4.14 -30.73
N SER A 32 -3.57 4.20 -29.41
CA SER A 32 -4.53 5.07 -28.72
C SER A 32 -4.23 6.54 -28.99
N LEU A 33 -2.96 6.96 -28.98
CA LEU A 33 -2.53 8.32 -29.31
C LEU A 33 -2.86 8.68 -30.77
N LEU A 34 -2.61 7.75 -31.70
CA LEU A 34 -2.94 7.93 -33.12
C LEU A 34 -4.46 8.01 -33.35
N LEU A 35 -5.25 7.24 -32.59
CA LEU A 35 -6.71 7.30 -32.63
C LEU A 35 -7.27 8.54 -31.94
N LYS A 36 -6.59 9.10 -30.92
CA LYS A 36 -7.00 10.35 -30.26
C LYS A 36 -6.63 11.61 -31.03
N SER A 37 -5.76 11.49 -32.05
CA SER A 37 -5.37 12.63 -32.87
C SER A 37 -6.59 13.26 -33.55
N PRO A 38 -6.83 14.59 -33.38
CA PRO A 38 -7.93 15.29 -34.06
C PRO A 38 -7.87 15.20 -35.59
N LEU A 39 -6.70 14.88 -36.13
CA LEU A 39 -6.43 14.72 -37.56
C LEU A 39 -6.81 13.32 -38.08
N ASN A 40 -7.19 12.39 -37.20
CA ASN A 40 -7.61 11.05 -37.58
C ASN A 40 -9.14 10.99 -37.77
N PRO A 41 -9.66 10.87 -39.00
CA PRO A 41 -11.11 10.86 -39.25
C PRO A 41 -11.81 9.61 -38.69
N ILE A 42 -11.07 8.52 -38.46
CA ILE A 42 -11.61 7.28 -37.87
C ILE A 42 -11.97 7.49 -36.39
N SER A 43 -11.27 8.39 -35.69
CA SER A 43 -11.46 8.70 -34.26
C SER A 43 -12.90 9.08 -33.90
N GLN A 44 -13.59 9.79 -34.81
CA GLN A 44 -14.93 10.30 -34.57
C GLN A 44 -16.03 9.30 -34.94
N THR A 45 -15.67 8.20 -35.63
CA THR A 45 -16.60 7.15 -36.01
C THR A 45 -16.98 6.26 -34.82
N PRO A 46 -18.19 5.65 -34.79
CA PRO A 46 -18.54 4.68 -33.77
C PRO A 46 -17.54 3.51 -33.65
N LEU A 47 -16.97 3.08 -34.77
CA LEU A 47 -15.95 2.02 -34.81
C LEU A 47 -14.64 2.46 -34.13
N GLY A 48 -14.16 3.67 -34.46
CA GLY A 48 -12.94 4.22 -33.85
C GLY A 48 -13.09 4.48 -32.36
N ARG A 49 -14.26 4.95 -31.91
CA ARG A 49 -14.57 5.09 -30.47
C ARG A 49 -14.57 3.75 -29.74
N ASN A 50 -15.12 2.70 -30.36
CA ASN A 50 -15.10 1.34 -29.79
C ASN A 50 -13.67 0.78 -29.70
N TRP A 51 -12.84 1.00 -30.72
CA TRP A 51 -11.43 0.60 -30.69
C TRP A 51 -10.63 1.37 -29.64
N GLN A 52 -10.87 2.67 -29.53
CA GLN A 52 -10.25 3.50 -28.48
C GLN A 52 -10.63 3.01 -27.08
N ALA A 53 -11.92 2.72 -26.85
CA ALA A 53 -12.38 2.17 -25.58
C ALA A 53 -11.77 0.80 -25.28
N GLY A 54 -11.62 -0.06 -26.30
CA GLY A 54 -10.97 -1.37 -26.17
C GLY A 54 -9.48 -1.27 -25.84
N LEU A 55 -8.74 -0.37 -26.49
CA LEU A 55 -7.33 -0.13 -26.21
C LEU A 55 -7.12 0.51 -24.83
N GLU A 56 -7.98 1.44 -24.44
CA GLU A 56 -7.96 2.04 -23.11
C GLU A 56 -8.29 1.00 -22.02
N LEU A 57 -9.26 0.11 -22.27
CA LEU A 57 -9.56 -0.98 -21.34
C LEU A 57 -8.38 -1.96 -21.24
N PHE A 58 -7.77 -2.33 -22.36
CA PHE A 58 -6.58 -3.19 -22.37
C PHE A 58 -5.40 -2.55 -21.63
N GLU A 59 -5.10 -1.28 -21.88
CA GLU A 59 -4.05 -0.55 -21.16
C GLU A 59 -4.34 -0.55 -19.67
N ARG A 60 -5.50 -0.05 -19.23
CA ARG A 60 -5.86 0.06 -17.81
C ARG A 60 -5.83 -1.27 -17.07
N THR A 61 -6.27 -2.36 -17.72
CA THR A 61 -6.30 -3.70 -17.10
C THR A 61 -4.94 -4.38 -17.01
N THR A 62 -3.96 -3.95 -17.83
CA THR A 62 -2.61 -4.54 -17.88
C THR A 62 -1.53 -3.59 -17.34
N ARG A 63 -1.88 -2.34 -17.04
CA ARG A 63 -0.96 -1.32 -16.52
C ARG A 63 -0.54 -1.65 -15.10
N ARG A 64 0.70 -1.29 -14.77
CA ARG A 64 1.14 -1.13 -13.39
C ARG A 64 0.97 0.32 -12.97
N TYR A 65 0.24 0.52 -11.88
CA TYR A 65 0.00 1.85 -11.33
C TYR A 65 1.17 2.23 -10.43
N ALA A 66 1.88 3.29 -10.84
CA ALA A 66 2.93 3.88 -10.03
C ALA A 66 2.32 4.75 -8.94
N LYS A 67 3.09 5.02 -7.88
CA LYS A 67 2.71 5.98 -6.85
C LYS A 67 2.34 7.34 -7.48
N PRO A 68 1.11 7.83 -7.31
CA PRO A 68 0.74 9.14 -7.82
C PRO A 68 1.38 10.24 -6.93
N GLY A 69 1.44 11.46 -7.45
CA GLY A 69 1.83 12.63 -6.63
C GLY A 69 0.64 13.16 -5.83
N PHE A 70 0.89 13.95 -4.77
CA PHE A 70 -0.19 14.68 -4.11
C PHE A 70 -0.74 15.78 -5.03
N GLY A 71 0.14 16.52 -5.71
CA GLY A 71 -0.28 17.47 -6.76
C GLY A 71 -0.99 18.70 -6.21
N LEU A 72 -0.75 19.02 -4.94
CA LEU A 72 -1.39 20.14 -4.23
C LEU A 72 -0.56 21.41 -4.42
N GLY A 73 -0.58 22.00 -5.61
CA GLY A 73 0.28 23.15 -5.94
C GLY A 73 -0.14 24.48 -5.30
N THR A 74 -1.39 24.61 -4.83
CA THR A 74 -1.87 25.83 -4.15
C THR A 74 -2.90 25.50 -3.07
N THR A 75 -3.05 26.38 -2.08
CA THR A 75 -4.14 26.32 -1.08
C THR A 75 -4.66 27.73 -0.75
N LEU A 76 -5.75 27.81 0.01
CA LEU A 76 -6.34 29.07 0.48
C LEU A 76 -5.97 29.30 1.95
N VAL A 77 -5.24 30.38 2.24
CA VAL A 77 -4.90 30.78 3.62
C VAL A 77 -5.42 32.18 3.85
N GLY A 78 -6.33 32.35 4.82
CA GLY A 78 -6.94 33.66 5.12
C GLY A 78 -7.63 34.31 3.92
N GLY A 79 -8.20 33.51 3.00
CA GLY A 79 -8.84 34.00 1.77
C GLY A 79 -7.89 34.31 0.62
N THR A 80 -6.57 34.18 0.81
CA THR A 80 -5.56 34.39 -0.24
C THR A 80 -5.06 33.05 -0.77
N ARG A 81 -4.94 32.93 -2.09
CA ARG A 81 -4.35 31.75 -2.72
C ARG A 81 -2.83 31.82 -2.62
N VAL A 82 -2.23 30.81 -2.01
CA VAL A 82 -0.78 30.70 -1.82
C VAL A 82 -0.25 29.43 -2.47
N ALA A 83 0.99 29.46 -2.92
CA ALA A 83 1.65 28.27 -3.45
C ALA A 83 1.98 27.28 -2.32
N VAL A 84 1.97 25.99 -2.66
CA VAL A 84 2.32 24.91 -1.73
C VAL A 84 3.42 24.08 -2.37
N THR A 85 4.46 23.78 -1.57
CA THR A 85 5.60 22.95 -1.99
C THR A 85 5.67 21.72 -1.08
N GLU A 86 5.85 20.56 -1.70
CA GLU A 86 6.04 19.29 -1.00
C GLU A 86 7.53 19.12 -0.68
N GLU A 87 7.88 19.01 0.61
CA GLU A 87 9.26 18.80 1.07
C GLU A 87 9.34 17.57 1.96
N THR A 88 10.37 16.73 1.78
CA THR A 88 10.66 15.67 2.73
C THR A 88 11.53 16.19 3.86
N VAL A 89 10.97 16.26 5.07
CA VAL A 89 11.62 16.89 6.24
C VAL A 89 12.25 15.88 7.20
N TRP A 90 11.82 14.62 7.16
CA TRP A 90 12.40 13.52 7.93
C TRP A 90 12.32 12.22 7.12
N GLN A 91 13.30 11.33 7.28
CA GLN A 91 13.38 10.08 6.52
C GLN A 91 13.95 8.94 7.36
N ARG A 92 13.36 7.76 7.17
CA ARG A 92 13.89 6.44 7.56
C ARG A 92 13.65 5.47 6.41
N PRO A 93 14.30 4.28 6.39
CA PRO A 93 14.23 3.38 5.23
C PRO A 93 12.81 3.04 4.74
N PHE A 94 11.84 2.97 5.66
CA PHE A 94 10.46 2.57 5.35
C PHE A 94 9.47 3.75 5.28
N CYS A 95 9.89 4.98 5.60
CA CYS A 95 8.96 6.11 5.65
C CYS A 95 9.65 7.46 5.44
N ASN A 96 9.01 8.30 4.63
CA ASN A 96 9.30 9.72 4.53
C ASN A 96 8.24 10.51 5.31
N LEU A 97 8.63 11.58 5.99
CA LEU A 97 7.70 12.58 6.49
C LEU A 97 7.67 13.75 5.51
N LEU A 98 6.52 13.97 4.88
CA LEU A 98 6.34 15.08 3.94
C LEU A 98 5.72 16.27 4.68
N HIS A 99 6.26 17.46 4.44
CA HIS A 99 5.70 18.75 4.85
C HIS A 99 5.17 19.47 3.62
N PHE A 100 3.95 20.00 3.72
CA PHE A 100 3.36 20.83 2.69
C PHE A 100 3.57 22.30 3.04
N GLN A 101 4.73 22.83 2.67
CA GLN A 101 5.13 24.19 2.97
C GLN A 101 4.28 25.19 2.19
N ARG A 102 3.59 26.08 2.90
CA ARG A 102 2.78 27.15 2.33
C ARG A 102 3.65 28.41 2.14
N ALA A 103 3.68 28.96 0.94
CA ALA A 103 4.44 30.18 0.63
C ALA A 103 3.69 31.43 1.12
N LEU A 104 3.79 31.70 2.43
CA LEU A 104 3.13 32.83 3.08
C LEU A 104 4.01 34.08 3.06
N GLU A 105 3.45 35.23 2.67
CA GLU A 105 4.13 36.53 2.75
C GLU A 105 4.36 36.97 4.20
N THR A 106 3.39 36.68 5.08
CA THR A 106 3.46 36.95 6.52
C THR A 106 3.46 35.64 7.30
N PRO A 107 4.42 35.42 8.22
CA PRO A 107 4.44 34.23 9.06
C PRO A 107 3.14 34.07 9.86
N ARG A 108 2.58 32.85 9.85
CA ARG A 108 1.43 32.46 10.66
C ARG A 108 1.85 31.37 11.64
N ARG A 109 1.28 31.39 12.85
CA ARG A 109 1.45 30.32 13.86
C ARG A 109 0.25 29.39 13.81
N ASP A 110 0.03 28.76 12.66
CA ASP A 110 -1.01 27.73 12.53
C ASP A 110 -0.52 26.42 13.20
N PRO A 111 -1.40 25.58 13.77
CA PRO A 111 -1.01 24.36 14.46
C PRO A 111 -0.31 23.36 13.53
N LYS A 112 0.68 22.62 14.07
CA LYS A 112 1.31 21.50 13.35
C LYS A 112 0.37 20.30 13.42
N LEU A 113 0.10 19.71 12.27
CA LEU A 113 -0.79 18.56 12.14
C LEU A 113 -0.06 17.41 11.44
N LEU A 114 0.23 16.36 12.19
CA LEU A 114 0.76 15.10 11.67
C LEU A 114 -0.39 14.18 11.27
N ILE A 115 -0.52 13.92 9.98
CA ILE A 115 -1.44 12.92 9.43
C ILE A 115 -0.68 11.61 9.27
N VAL A 116 -1.11 10.57 9.96
CA VAL A 116 -0.54 9.23 9.86
C VAL A 116 -1.38 8.43 8.88
N ALA A 117 -0.85 8.27 7.67
CA ALA A 117 -1.48 7.54 6.58
C ALA A 117 -1.42 6.03 6.82
N PRO A 118 -2.45 5.26 6.41
CA PRO A 118 -2.46 3.82 6.56
C PRO A 118 -1.41 3.15 5.69
N MET A 119 -0.78 2.10 6.24
CA MET A 119 0.09 1.19 5.51
C MET A 119 -0.69 -0.08 5.16
N SER A 120 -1.88 0.08 4.57
CA SER A 120 -2.81 -0.99 4.18
C SER A 120 -2.78 -1.24 2.66
N GLY A 121 -1.57 -1.37 2.12
CA GLY A 121 -1.35 -1.68 0.71
C GLY A 121 -1.50 -0.52 -0.27
N HIS A 122 -1.72 0.71 0.18
CA HIS A 122 -1.89 1.90 -0.67
C HIS A 122 -0.97 3.04 -0.24
N TYR A 123 -0.66 3.94 -1.16
CA TYR A 123 0.18 5.11 -0.87
C TYR A 123 -0.58 6.20 -0.08
N ALA A 124 0.17 7.05 0.63
CA ALA A 124 -0.37 8.14 1.44
C ALA A 124 -1.21 9.16 0.64
N THR A 125 -1.05 9.19 -0.67
CA THR A 125 -1.83 10.03 -1.59
C THR A 125 -3.31 9.68 -1.64
N LEU A 126 -3.72 8.50 -1.16
CA LEU A 126 -5.14 8.19 -0.91
C LEU A 126 -5.79 9.20 0.06
N LEU A 127 -4.98 9.85 0.91
CA LEU A 127 -5.39 10.95 1.79
C LEU A 127 -5.16 12.35 1.16
N ARG A 128 -5.01 12.46 -0.17
CA ARG A 128 -4.84 13.76 -0.87
C ARG A 128 -5.95 14.73 -0.50
N GLY A 129 -7.20 14.27 -0.51
CA GLY A 129 -8.35 15.08 -0.11
C GLY A 129 -8.34 15.48 1.37
N THR A 130 -7.77 14.64 2.23
CA THR A 130 -7.54 14.94 3.66
C THR A 130 -6.52 16.06 3.81
N VAL A 131 -5.36 15.93 3.16
CA VAL A 131 -4.30 16.96 3.17
C VAL A 131 -4.86 18.28 2.63
N GLU A 132 -5.51 18.25 1.46
CA GLU A 132 -6.11 19.42 0.82
C GLU A 132 -7.07 20.17 1.75
N ALA A 133 -7.93 19.44 2.47
CA ALA A 133 -8.91 20.02 3.38
C ALA A 133 -8.28 20.64 4.64
N MET A 134 -7.15 20.12 5.10
CA MET A 134 -6.49 20.58 6.34
C MET A 134 -5.50 21.73 6.09
N LEU A 135 -4.90 21.83 4.90
CA LEU A 135 -3.93 22.86 4.49
C LEU A 135 -4.35 24.31 4.79
N PRO A 136 -5.63 24.73 4.62
CA PRO A 136 -6.03 26.11 4.87
C PRO A 136 -5.77 26.63 6.29
N ARG A 137 -5.74 25.73 7.29
CA ARG A 137 -5.72 26.09 8.71
C ARG A 137 -4.58 25.47 9.51
N HIS A 138 -3.72 24.66 8.89
CA HIS A 138 -2.69 23.90 9.59
C HIS A 138 -1.37 23.88 8.82
N GLU A 139 -0.28 23.68 9.55
CA GLU A 139 0.99 23.21 8.99
C GLU A 139 0.92 21.68 8.88
N VAL A 140 0.69 21.18 7.67
CA VAL A 140 0.36 19.76 7.44
C VAL A 140 1.63 18.94 7.16
N TYR A 141 1.75 17.86 7.91
CA TYR A 141 2.76 16.82 7.73
C TYR A 141 2.04 15.48 7.49
N ILE A 142 2.57 14.61 6.63
CA ILE A 142 2.00 13.28 6.40
C ILE A 142 3.08 12.21 6.33
N THR A 143 2.81 11.05 6.94
CA THR A 143 3.66 9.87 6.78
C THR A 143 3.48 9.29 5.39
N ASP A 144 4.58 9.10 4.68
CA ASP A 144 4.62 8.60 3.32
C ASP A 144 5.46 7.32 3.27
N TRP A 145 4.76 6.19 3.44
CA TRP A 145 5.36 4.86 3.54
C TRP A 145 5.99 4.43 2.22
N ILE A 146 7.13 3.74 2.33
CA ILE A 146 7.89 3.22 1.19
C ILE A 146 7.44 1.78 0.91
N ASP A 147 7.20 1.49 -0.36
CA ASP A 147 6.89 0.15 -0.86
C ASP A 147 8.01 -0.83 -0.46
N ALA A 148 7.67 -1.87 0.33
CA ALA A 148 8.66 -2.73 0.98
C ALA A 148 9.59 -3.43 -0.02
N ARG A 149 9.14 -3.68 -1.26
CA ARG A 149 10.00 -4.25 -2.32
C ARG A 149 11.11 -3.32 -2.77
N MET A 150 11.00 -2.03 -2.47
CA MET A 150 12.01 -1.02 -2.78
C MET A 150 13.03 -0.82 -1.65
N VAL A 151 12.85 -1.48 -0.51
CA VAL A 151 13.72 -1.34 0.67
C VAL A 151 14.69 -2.55 0.75
N PRO A 152 16.01 -2.35 0.56
CA PRO A 152 17.01 -3.40 0.66
C PRO A 152 16.99 -4.13 2.01
N LEU A 153 17.42 -5.40 2.04
CA LEU A 153 17.53 -6.15 3.30
C LEU A 153 18.57 -5.57 4.26
N SER A 154 19.60 -4.88 3.73
CA SER A 154 20.62 -4.22 4.54
C SER A 154 20.05 -3.12 5.44
N ASP A 155 18.88 -2.60 5.11
CA ASP A 155 18.26 -1.48 5.82
C ASP A 155 17.35 -1.96 6.96
N GLY A 156 17.35 -3.26 7.26
CA GLY A 156 16.71 -3.85 8.45
C GLY A 156 15.31 -4.43 8.21
N SER A 157 14.68 -4.83 9.30
CA SER A 157 13.26 -5.23 9.33
C SER A 157 12.37 -4.01 9.58
N PHE A 158 11.07 -4.20 9.39
CA PHE A 158 10.07 -3.22 9.80
C PHE A 158 8.82 -3.94 10.29
N ASP A 159 8.52 -3.79 11.57
CA ASP A 159 7.35 -4.37 12.23
C ASP A 159 6.44 -3.31 12.87
N LEU A 160 5.43 -3.71 13.64
CA LEU A 160 4.49 -2.78 14.30
C LEU A 160 5.18 -1.96 15.40
N ASP A 161 6.21 -2.50 16.05
CA ASP A 161 7.00 -1.76 17.03
C ASP A 161 7.84 -0.70 16.33
N ASP A 162 8.51 -1.05 15.22
CA ASP A 162 9.26 -0.07 14.42
C ASP A 162 8.35 1.06 13.89
N TYR A 163 7.08 0.75 13.57
CA TYR A 163 6.08 1.75 13.21
C TYR A 163 5.84 2.73 14.37
N ILE A 164 5.62 2.22 15.59
CA ILE A 164 5.39 3.04 16.78
C ILE A 164 6.62 3.90 17.08
N ASP A 165 7.83 3.35 16.97
CA ASP A 165 9.07 4.12 17.14
C ASP A 165 9.17 5.26 16.13
N TYR A 166 8.84 5.01 14.86
CA TYR A 166 8.85 6.06 13.85
C TYR A 166 7.89 7.18 14.21
N LEU A 167 6.71 6.87 14.76
CA LEU A 167 5.78 7.91 15.23
C LEU A 167 6.37 8.73 16.38
N VAL A 168 6.98 8.07 17.37
CA VAL A 168 7.63 8.77 18.50
C VAL A 168 8.78 9.65 18.00
N GLU A 169 9.64 9.13 17.10
CA GLU A 169 10.73 9.88 16.49
C GLU A 169 10.24 11.09 15.67
N MET A 170 9.16 10.92 14.90
CA MET A 170 8.55 12.02 14.14
C MET A 170 7.96 13.08 15.07
N LEU A 171 7.30 12.68 16.16
CA LEU A 171 6.78 13.62 17.15
C LEU A 171 7.91 14.37 17.87
N HIS A 172 9.02 13.70 18.20
CA HIS A 172 10.24 14.36 18.70
C HIS A 172 10.84 15.34 17.70
N PHE A 173 10.90 14.96 16.43
CA PHE A 173 11.41 15.81 15.35
C PHE A 173 10.55 17.06 15.15
N LEU A 174 9.23 16.89 15.11
CA LEU A 174 8.27 17.99 14.97
C LEU A 174 8.25 18.89 16.23
N GLY A 175 8.59 18.33 17.39
CA GLY A 175 8.73 19.03 18.66
C GLY A 175 7.41 19.28 19.38
N GLU A 176 7.33 20.38 20.12
CA GLU A 176 6.12 20.74 20.86
C GLU A 176 5.00 21.24 19.94
N ASP A 177 3.78 21.26 20.48
CA ASP A 177 2.57 21.81 19.83
C ASP A 177 2.12 21.05 18.56
N VAL A 178 2.25 19.72 18.58
CA VAL A 178 1.82 18.84 17.49
C VAL A 178 0.46 18.22 17.79
N HIS A 179 -0.40 18.19 16.79
CA HIS A 179 -1.64 17.42 16.78
C HIS A 179 -1.50 16.26 15.81
N VAL A 180 -2.04 15.09 16.15
CA VAL A 180 -1.91 13.88 15.32
C VAL A 180 -3.27 13.37 14.86
N ILE A 181 -3.34 12.89 13.61
CA ILE A 181 -4.50 12.21 13.04
C ILE A 181 -4.06 10.80 12.63
N GLY A 182 -4.66 9.76 13.21
CA GLY A 182 -4.52 8.37 12.77
C GLY A 182 -5.73 7.96 11.94
N VAL A 183 -5.50 7.54 10.69
CA VAL A 183 -6.58 7.14 9.77
C VAL A 183 -6.61 5.64 9.57
N CYS A 184 -7.72 4.98 9.86
CA CYS A 184 -7.89 3.53 9.75
C CYS A 184 -6.87 2.78 10.62
N GLN A 185 -6.06 1.92 10.01
CA GLN A 185 -5.05 1.09 10.65
C GLN A 185 -4.14 1.87 11.64
N PRO A 186 -3.55 3.03 11.26
CA PRO A 186 -2.78 3.89 12.14
C PRO A 186 -3.39 4.26 13.48
N ALA A 187 -4.70 4.14 13.67
CA ALA A 187 -5.31 4.48 14.94
C ALA A 187 -4.69 3.71 16.12
N VAL A 188 -4.35 2.43 15.92
CA VAL A 188 -3.70 1.56 16.92
C VAL A 188 -2.26 2.00 17.25
N PRO A 189 -1.33 2.14 16.29
CA PRO A 189 0.02 2.60 16.62
C PRO A 189 0.05 4.06 17.11
N VAL A 190 -0.85 4.94 16.64
CA VAL A 190 -0.93 6.34 17.11
C VAL A 190 -1.31 6.40 18.59
N ILE A 191 -2.37 5.68 19.00
CA ILE A 191 -2.78 5.68 20.42
C ILE A 191 -1.74 4.97 21.31
N ALA A 192 -1.04 3.96 20.79
CA ALA A 192 0.04 3.28 21.50
C ALA A 192 1.25 4.21 21.71
N ALA A 193 1.69 4.92 20.67
CA ALA A 193 2.74 5.93 20.78
C ALA A 193 2.37 7.03 21.78
N ALA A 194 1.13 7.53 21.71
CA ALA A 194 0.62 8.53 22.65
C ALA A 194 0.64 8.04 24.12
N ALA A 195 0.24 6.79 24.36
CA ALA A 195 0.29 6.17 25.68
C ALA A 195 1.72 6.03 26.21
N LEU A 196 2.65 5.56 25.38
CA LEU A 196 4.06 5.41 25.75
C LEU A 196 4.71 6.76 26.10
N MET A 197 4.45 7.78 25.27
CA MET A 197 4.96 9.14 25.51
C MET A 197 4.39 9.77 26.79
N GLU A 198 3.09 9.64 27.05
CA GLU A 198 2.50 10.15 28.29
C GLU A 198 2.94 9.36 29.53
N ALA A 199 3.12 8.04 29.43
CA ALA A 199 3.68 7.21 30.50
C ALA A 199 5.11 7.65 30.85
N ALA A 200 5.90 8.02 29.84
CA ALA A 200 7.27 8.53 30.02
C ALA A 200 7.33 10.00 30.48
N GLY A 201 6.21 10.71 30.58
CA GLY A 201 6.20 12.15 30.89
C GLY A 201 6.83 12.99 29.77
N ASP A 202 6.76 12.52 28.53
CA ASP A 202 7.44 13.11 27.39
C ASP A 202 6.84 14.45 27.00
N ARG A 203 7.65 15.51 27.03
CA ARG A 203 7.23 16.88 26.65
C ARG A 203 6.78 17.00 25.19
N PHE A 204 7.17 16.07 24.33
CA PHE A 204 6.83 16.05 22.90
C PHE A 204 5.59 15.21 22.58
N ALA A 205 4.92 14.63 23.59
CA ALA A 205 3.62 14.00 23.40
C ALA A 205 2.64 14.99 22.73
N PRO A 206 1.80 14.54 21.78
CA PRO A 206 0.94 15.44 21.00
C PRO A 206 -0.11 16.10 21.89
N ARG A 207 -0.55 17.31 21.53
CA ARG A 207 -1.61 18.02 22.28
C ARG A 207 -2.99 17.39 22.10
N SER A 208 -3.23 16.83 20.91
CA SER A 208 -4.43 16.06 20.66
C SER A 208 -4.16 14.93 19.67
N MET A 209 -4.96 13.89 19.76
CA MET A 209 -5.06 12.82 18.77
C MET A 209 -6.48 12.71 18.22
N THR A 210 -6.60 12.59 16.90
CA THR A 210 -7.85 12.24 16.22
C THR A 210 -7.70 10.86 15.61
N LEU A 211 -8.61 9.94 15.94
CA LEU A 211 -8.62 8.57 15.42
C LEU A 211 -9.86 8.40 14.52
N MET A 212 -9.67 8.00 13.27
CA MET A 212 -10.74 7.93 12.28
C MET A 212 -10.90 6.51 11.72
N GLY A 213 -12.04 5.87 11.96
CA GLY A 213 -12.35 4.54 11.41
C GLY A 213 -11.31 3.47 11.77
N GLY A 214 -10.74 3.52 12.97
CA GLY A 214 -9.66 2.65 13.42
C GLY A 214 -10.12 1.39 14.15
N PRO A 215 -9.43 0.25 13.97
CA PRO A 215 -9.78 -1.01 14.63
C PRO A 215 -9.25 -1.08 16.08
N ILE A 216 -9.64 -0.14 16.95
CA ILE A 216 -9.15 -0.11 18.35
C ILE A 216 -9.68 -1.30 19.14
N ASP A 217 -10.97 -1.64 19.00
CA ASP A 217 -11.54 -2.86 19.57
C ASP A 217 -12.37 -3.65 18.54
N THR A 218 -11.71 -4.58 17.85
CA THR A 218 -12.31 -5.43 16.80
C THR A 218 -13.35 -6.44 17.32
N ARG A 219 -13.58 -6.51 18.63
CA ARG A 219 -14.65 -7.33 19.23
C ARG A 219 -16.02 -6.68 19.10
N ILE A 220 -16.05 -5.35 18.94
CA ILE A 220 -17.28 -4.57 18.85
C ILE A 220 -17.71 -4.55 17.38
N ASN A 221 -18.95 -4.99 17.11
CA ASN A 221 -19.53 -5.03 15.76
C ASN A 221 -18.55 -5.55 14.70
N PRO A 222 -18.13 -6.83 14.79
CA PRO A 222 -17.13 -7.39 13.90
C PRO A 222 -17.61 -7.38 12.45
N THR A 223 -16.71 -7.01 11.55
CA THR A 223 -16.91 -6.97 10.10
C THR A 223 -16.35 -8.25 9.44
N ALA A 224 -16.59 -8.43 8.14
CA ALA A 224 -16.03 -9.55 7.37
C ALA A 224 -14.49 -9.60 7.42
N VAL A 225 -13.84 -8.44 7.57
CA VAL A 225 -12.38 -8.35 7.76
C VAL A 225 -11.97 -8.98 9.09
N ASN A 226 -12.71 -8.69 10.16
CA ASN A 226 -12.46 -9.26 11.49
C ASN A 226 -12.70 -10.78 11.51
N GLU A 227 -13.76 -11.25 10.84
CA GLU A 227 -14.08 -12.68 10.72
C GLU A 227 -13.00 -13.45 9.95
N LEU A 228 -12.49 -12.89 8.84
CA LEU A 228 -11.40 -13.51 8.10
C LEU A 228 -10.12 -13.63 8.95
N ALA A 229 -9.77 -12.56 9.67
CA ALA A 229 -8.58 -12.53 10.50
C ALA A 229 -8.63 -13.55 11.64
N THR A 230 -9.78 -13.69 12.30
CA THR A 230 -9.98 -14.62 13.42
C THR A 230 -10.23 -16.07 12.97
N GLY A 231 -10.71 -16.28 11.74
CA GLY A 231 -11.01 -17.59 11.19
C GLY A 231 -9.81 -18.39 10.67
N LYS A 232 -8.59 -17.82 10.71
CA LYS A 232 -7.35 -18.44 10.22
C LYS A 232 -6.23 -18.35 11.26
N SER A 233 -5.32 -19.33 11.25
CA SER A 233 -4.12 -19.25 12.08
C SER A 233 -3.10 -18.28 11.50
N LEU A 234 -2.21 -17.75 12.34
CA LEU A 234 -1.11 -16.90 11.87
C LEU A 234 -0.20 -17.63 10.88
N ASP A 235 0.04 -18.93 11.09
CA ASP A 235 0.80 -19.79 10.16
C ASP A 235 0.12 -19.90 8.80
N TRP A 236 -1.22 -19.93 8.76
CA TRP A 236 -1.95 -19.90 7.51
C TRP A 236 -1.67 -18.61 6.73
N PHE A 237 -1.67 -17.45 7.39
CA PHE A 237 -1.33 -16.19 6.72
C PHE A 237 0.12 -16.21 6.21
N ARG A 238 1.07 -16.65 7.04
CA ARG A 238 2.47 -16.77 6.63
C ARG A 238 2.65 -17.65 5.39
N ASP A 239 1.98 -18.80 5.34
CA ASP A 239 2.16 -19.77 4.26
C ASP A 239 1.40 -19.42 2.96
N ASN A 240 0.35 -18.60 3.05
CA ASN A 240 -0.54 -18.33 1.91
C ASN A 240 -0.39 -16.92 1.32
N VAL A 241 0.02 -15.92 2.11
CA VAL A 241 0.08 -14.54 1.65
C VAL A 241 1.46 -13.90 1.64
N VAL A 242 2.42 -14.49 2.36
CA VAL A 242 3.81 -13.99 2.36
C VAL A 242 4.58 -14.57 1.18
N MET A 243 5.30 -13.70 0.48
CA MET A 243 6.13 -14.06 -0.66
C MET A 243 7.47 -13.33 -0.59
N LYS A 244 8.48 -13.91 -1.22
CA LYS A 244 9.79 -13.27 -1.38
C LYS A 244 9.72 -12.27 -2.54
N VAL A 245 10.25 -11.07 -2.34
CA VAL A 245 10.41 -10.08 -3.41
C VAL A 245 11.36 -10.64 -4.48
N PRO A 246 10.97 -10.65 -5.76
CA PRO A 246 11.83 -11.15 -6.82
C PRO A 246 12.86 -10.12 -7.31
N PHE A 247 13.93 -10.61 -7.94
CA PHE A 247 14.80 -9.76 -8.75
C PHE A 247 13.99 -9.09 -9.88
N PRO A 248 14.26 -7.83 -10.27
CA PRO A 248 15.38 -6.96 -9.91
C PRO A 248 15.10 -5.93 -8.81
N HIS A 249 14.01 -6.07 -8.05
CA HIS A 249 13.64 -5.05 -7.06
C HIS A 249 14.70 -4.93 -5.95
N PRO A 250 14.99 -3.72 -5.43
CA PRO A 250 16.02 -3.52 -4.41
C PRO A 250 15.85 -4.38 -3.15
N GLY A 251 14.61 -4.64 -2.75
CA GLY A 251 14.25 -5.51 -1.63
C GLY A 251 14.25 -7.00 -1.96
N VAL A 252 14.90 -7.44 -3.05
CA VAL A 252 14.99 -8.86 -3.45
C VAL A 252 15.26 -9.79 -2.27
N MET A 253 14.52 -10.89 -2.16
CA MET A 253 14.50 -11.84 -1.03
C MET A 253 13.86 -11.36 0.27
N ARG A 254 13.31 -10.13 0.34
CA ARG A 254 12.52 -9.69 1.50
C ARG A 254 11.19 -10.43 1.53
N ASP A 255 10.77 -10.86 2.71
CA ASP A 255 9.42 -11.38 2.91
C ASP A 255 8.42 -10.23 2.96
N VAL A 256 7.45 -10.28 2.06
CA VAL A 256 6.41 -9.26 1.94
C VAL A 256 5.05 -9.89 1.79
N TYR A 257 4.01 -9.16 2.20
CA TYR A 257 2.66 -9.39 1.72
C TYR A 257 2.46 -8.51 0.46
N PRO A 258 2.44 -9.08 -0.76
CA PRO A 258 2.46 -8.28 -1.97
C PRO A 258 1.19 -7.45 -2.17
N GLY A 259 1.32 -6.22 -2.65
CA GLY A 259 0.19 -5.30 -2.86
C GLY A 259 -0.85 -5.83 -3.84
N PHE A 260 -0.44 -6.54 -4.90
CA PHE A 260 -1.38 -7.16 -5.83
C PHE A 260 -2.22 -8.26 -5.17
N LEU A 261 -1.65 -8.97 -4.19
CA LEU A 261 -2.34 -10.03 -3.47
C LEU A 261 -3.35 -9.42 -2.50
N GLN A 262 -2.97 -8.33 -1.81
CA GLN A 262 -3.86 -7.52 -0.98
C GLN A 262 -5.09 -7.05 -1.76
N LEU A 263 -4.88 -6.45 -2.93
CA LEU A 263 -5.96 -5.99 -3.80
C LEU A 263 -6.87 -7.15 -4.21
N SER A 264 -6.30 -8.26 -4.69
CA SER A 264 -7.08 -9.43 -5.09
C SER A 264 -7.84 -10.09 -3.93
N GLY A 265 -7.26 -10.09 -2.72
CA GLY A 265 -7.87 -10.61 -1.50
C GLY A 265 -9.08 -9.78 -1.10
N PHE A 266 -8.94 -8.46 -1.04
CA PHE A 266 -10.04 -7.53 -0.75
C PHE A 266 -11.14 -7.61 -1.81
N MET A 267 -10.77 -7.70 -3.09
CA MET A 267 -11.70 -7.92 -4.21
C MET A 267 -12.34 -9.31 -4.20
N SER A 268 -11.75 -10.31 -3.54
CA SER A 268 -12.33 -11.67 -3.48
C SER A 268 -13.31 -11.84 -2.32
N MET A 269 -13.16 -11.07 -1.24
CA MET A 269 -14.06 -11.11 -0.08
C MET A 269 -15.47 -10.59 -0.38
N ASN A 270 -15.65 -9.91 -1.51
CA ASN A 270 -16.92 -9.40 -2.01
C ASN A 270 -17.36 -10.07 -3.33
N LEU A 271 -16.93 -11.32 -3.62
CA LEU A 271 -17.07 -11.94 -4.95
C LEU A 271 -18.51 -11.92 -5.52
N ASP A 272 -19.54 -12.03 -4.67
CA ASP A 272 -20.95 -11.93 -5.06
C ASP A 272 -21.36 -10.54 -5.57
N ARG A 273 -20.53 -9.53 -5.30
CA ARG A 273 -20.65 -8.18 -5.81
C ARG A 273 -19.74 -7.89 -7.01
N HIS A 274 -18.81 -8.73 -7.46
CA HIS A 274 -17.69 -8.26 -8.31
C HIS A 274 -17.83 -8.14 -9.84
N VAL A 275 -19.03 -8.17 -10.40
CA VAL A 275 -19.27 -7.60 -11.74
C VAL A 275 -20.23 -6.41 -11.65
N THR A 276 -21.10 -6.41 -10.65
CA THR A 276 -22.03 -5.33 -10.36
C THR A 276 -21.38 -4.23 -9.51
N ALA A 277 -20.37 -4.50 -8.68
CA ALA A 277 -19.66 -3.55 -7.80
C ALA A 277 -18.81 -2.55 -8.57
N HIS A 278 -18.23 -2.90 -9.70
CA HIS A 278 -17.62 -1.85 -10.54
C HIS A 278 -18.66 -0.84 -11.04
N GLN A 279 -19.93 -1.23 -11.14
CA GLN A 279 -21.04 -0.36 -11.52
C GLN A 279 -21.81 0.19 -10.30
N ASP A 280 -21.80 -0.50 -9.16
CA ASP A 280 -22.56 -0.18 -7.95
C ASP A 280 -21.68 0.55 -6.93
N LEU A 281 -20.40 0.22 -6.75
CA LEU A 281 -19.44 1.15 -6.12
C LEU A 281 -19.41 2.47 -6.91
N PHE A 282 -19.50 2.40 -8.24
CA PHE A 282 -19.69 3.55 -9.11
C PHE A 282 -21.03 4.26 -8.87
N LYS A 283 -22.16 3.57 -8.79
CA LYS A 283 -23.45 4.20 -8.45
C LYS A 283 -23.56 4.67 -7.01
N HIS A 284 -22.88 4.06 -6.05
CA HIS A 284 -22.94 4.39 -4.62
C HIS A 284 -21.92 5.48 -4.25
N LEU A 285 -20.78 5.59 -4.95
CA LEU A 285 -19.89 6.77 -4.90
C LEU A 285 -20.50 7.97 -5.64
N VAL A 286 -21.39 7.75 -6.61
CA VAL A 286 -22.00 8.81 -7.46
C VAL A 286 -23.43 9.16 -7.04
N ALA A 287 -24.13 8.33 -6.27
CA ALA A 287 -25.46 8.63 -5.77
C ALA A 287 -25.40 9.72 -4.70
N GLY A 288 -25.40 10.97 -5.15
CA GLY A 288 -25.59 12.16 -4.32
C GLY A 288 -24.40 13.12 -4.23
N ASP A 289 -23.24 12.80 -4.82
CA ASP A 289 -22.00 13.58 -4.59
C ASP A 289 -21.56 14.52 -5.72
N GLY A 290 -22.22 14.49 -6.89
CA GLY A 290 -22.03 15.52 -7.93
C GLY A 290 -20.63 15.66 -8.53
N ASP A 291 -19.71 14.71 -8.26
CA ASP A 291 -18.34 14.72 -8.78
C ASP A 291 -18.27 14.17 -10.23
N SER A 292 -17.32 14.69 -11.01
CA SER A 292 -17.15 14.39 -12.44
C SER A 292 -16.49 13.02 -12.71
N ALA A 293 -16.76 12.42 -13.87
CA ALA A 293 -16.14 11.18 -14.35
C ALA A 293 -14.60 11.14 -14.27
N ASP A 294 -13.90 12.27 -14.44
CA ASP A 294 -12.44 12.33 -14.39
C ASP A 294 -11.88 12.16 -12.96
N LYS A 295 -12.51 12.78 -11.95
CA LYS A 295 -12.16 12.54 -10.53
C LYS A 295 -12.34 11.08 -10.13
N HIS A 296 -13.32 10.41 -10.71
CA HIS A 296 -13.50 8.97 -10.50
C HIS A 296 -12.35 8.16 -11.09
N ARG A 297 -11.88 8.51 -12.29
CA ARG A 297 -10.74 7.83 -12.94
C ARG A 297 -9.45 8.02 -12.14
N ASP A 298 -9.19 9.23 -11.67
CA ASP A 298 -8.01 9.53 -10.84
C ASP A 298 -8.03 8.76 -9.52
N PHE A 299 -9.21 8.64 -8.90
CA PHE A 299 -9.39 7.81 -7.70
C PHE A 299 -9.13 6.33 -7.96
N TYR A 300 -9.62 5.78 -9.08
CA TYR A 300 -9.36 4.39 -9.44
C TYR A 300 -7.87 4.13 -9.69
N ASP A 301 -7.21 5.03 -10.41
CA ASP A 301 -5.78 4.90 -10.71
C ASP A 301 -4.95 4.97 -9.41
N GLU A 302 -5.39 5.77 -8.44
CA GLU A 302 -4.80 5.85 -7.10
C GLU A 302 -5.08 4.63 -6.23
N TYR A 303 -6.29 4.08 -6.28
CA TYR A 303 -6.67 2.87 -5.55
C TYR A 303 -5.95 1.63 -6.09
N LEU A 304 -5.71 1.56 -7.40
CA LEU A 304 -4.95 0.48 -8.02
C LEU A 304 -3.43 0.62 -7.82
N ALA A 305 -2.96 1.78 -7.35
CA ALA A 305 -1.56 2.00 -6.98
C ALA A 305 -1.27 1.38 -5.60
N VAL A 306 -0.92 0.09 -5.63
CA VAL A 306 -0.65 -0.70 -4.43
C VAL A 306 0.85 -0.83 -4.11
N MET A 307 1.14 -1.07 -2.85
CA MET A 307 2.49 -1.28 -2.32
C MET A 307 2.59 -2.56 -1.50
N ASP A 308 3.79 -3.15 -1.47
CA ASP A 308 4.08 -4.33 -0.68
C ASP A 308 4.29 -3.94 0.79
N LEU A 309 3.80 -4.77 1.71
CA LEU A 309 4.03 -4.63 3.15
C LEU A 309 5.09 -5.62 3.61
N THR A 310 5.92 -5.26 4.59
CA THR A 310 6.79 -6.22 5.25
C THR A 310 5.97 -7.32 5.92
N ALA A 311 6.42 -8.56 5.81
CA ALA A 311 5.71 -9.69 6.41
C ALA A 311 5.65 -9.57 7.93
N GLU A 312 6.71 -9.05 8.55
CA GLU A 312 6.84 -8.82 9.99
C GLU A 312 5.73 -7.89 10.49
N PHE A 313 5.60 -6.71 9.89
CA PHE A 313 4.55 -5.75 10.20
C PHE A 313 3.14 -6.32 10.00
N TYR A 314 2.91 -6.94 8.84
CA TYR A 314 1.59 -7.50 8.52
C TYR A 314 1.20 -8.58 9.53
N LEU A 315 2.06 -9.57 9.75
CA LEU A 315 1.77 -10.69 10.65
C LEU A 315 1.64 -10.23 12.10
N GLN A 316 2.50 -9.32 12.58
CA GLN A 316 2.37 -8.77 13.92
C GLN A 316 1.09 -7.96 14.09
N THR A 317 0.66 -7.22 13.08
CA THR A 317 -0.61 -6.48 13.12
C THR A 317 -1.80 -7.44 13.18
N VAL A 318 -1.83 -8.47 12.32
CA VAL A 318 -2.90 -9.49 12.34
C VAL A 318 -2.98 -10.17 13.71
N ASP A 319 -1.84 -10.62 14.23
CA ASP A 319 -1.80 -11.28 15.54
C ASP A 319 -2.23 -10.32 16.66
N THR A 320 -1.57 -9.18 16.79
CA THR A 320 -1.76 -8.26 17.93
C THR A 320 -3.13 -7.60 17.93
N VAL A 321 -3.59 -7.09 16.77
CA VAL A 321 -4.79 -6.24 16.68
C VAL A 321 -6.05 -7.08 16.47
N PHE A 322 -6.00 -8.10 15.62
CA PHE A 322 -7.19 -8.84 15.20
C PHE A 322 -7.38 -10.16 15.94
N ILE A 323 -6.31 -10.94 16.16
CA ILE A 323 -6.40 -12.26 16.81
C ILE A 323 -6.36 -12.11 18.34
N GLN A 324 -5.26 -11.59 18.86
CA GLN A 324 -5.06 -11.40 20.30
C GLN A 324 -5.92 -10.26 20.83
N GLN A 325 -6.17 -9.24 20.01
CA GLN A 325 -6.89 -8.02 20.40
C GLN A 325 -6.25 -7.43 21.65
N ALA A 326 -4.92 -7.33 21.61
CA ALA A 326 -4.10 -7.11 22.79
C ALA A 326 -4.30 -5.70 23.37
N LEU A 327 -4.47 -4.68 22.53
CA LEU A 327 -4.69 -3.30 22.97
C LEU A 327 -5.96 -3.13 23.82
N PRO A 328 -7.16 -3.52 23.35
CA PRO A 328 -8.38 -3.35 24.14
C PRO A 328 -8.51 -4.33 25.32
N LYS A 329 -7.60 -5.31 25.43
CA LYS A 329 -7.44 -6.20 26.59
C LYS A 329 -6.38 -5.70 27.60
N GLY A 330 -5.67 -4.61 27.31
CA GLY A 330 -4.57 -4.12 28.14
C GLY A 330 -3.34 -5.03 28.15
N GLN A 331 -3.16 -5.82 27.09
CA GLN A 331 -2.10 -6.82 26.95
C GLN A 331 -1.06 -6.46 25.88
N MET A 332 -1.30 -5.38 25.11
CA MET A 332 -0.35 -4.94 24.10
C MET A 332 0.93 -4.47 24.77
N THR A 333 2.06 -4.91 24.23
CA THR A 333 3.40 -4.42 24.61
C THR A 333 4.09 -3.84 23.40
N HIS A 334 4.92 -2.84 23.61
CA HIS A 334 5.83 -2.29 22.62
C HIS A 334 7.26 -2.50 23.10
N ARG A 335 8.06 -3.27 22.37
CA ARG A 335 9.43 -3.67 22.78
C ARG A 335 9.51 -4.21 24.23
N GLY A 336 8.50 -4.96 24.65
CA GLY A 336 8.37 -5.52 26.00
C GLY A 336 7.83 -4.56 27.07
N VAL A 337 7.64 -3.29 26.75
CA VAL A 337 7.01 -2.30 27.65
C VAL A 337 5.48 -2.35 27.46
N PRO A 338 4.68 -2.51 28.53
CA PRO A 338 3.22 -2.48 28.43
C PRO A 338 2.70 -1.14 27.88
N VAL A 339 1.77 -1.21 26.92
CA VAL A 339 1.05 -0.04 26.41
C VAL A 339 -0.18 0.20 27.28
N ASP A 340 -0.06 1.10 28.27
CA ASP A 340 -1.14 1.46 29.19
C ASP A 340 -1.89 2.71 28.70
N LEU A 341 -3.09 2.52 28.15
CA LEU A 341 -3.93 3.61 27.67
C LEU A 341 -4.45 4.53 28.80
N THR A 342 -4.42 4.07 30.05
CA THR A 342 -4.77 4.92 31.20
C THR A 342 -3.65 5.92 31.53
N ALA A 343 -2.44 5.75 30.98
CA ALA A 343 -1.36 6.72 31.14
C ALA A 343 -1.67 8.06 30.44
N ILE A 344 -2.53 8.04 29.41
CA ILE A 344 -2.92 9.23 28.64
C ILE A 344 -3.80 10.14 29.50
N ARG A 345 -3.27 11.33 29.82
CA ARG A 345 -3.94 12.30 30.69
C ARG A 345 -4.08 13.67 30.04
N ASN A 346 -3.07 14.09 29.28
CA ASN A 346 -2.93 15.45 28.78
C ASN A 346 -3.14 15.58 27.27
N ILE A 347 -3.48 14.48 26.60
CA ILE A 347 -3.74 14.44 25.15
C ILE A 347 -5.24 14.44 24.94
N ALA A 348 -5.77 15.44 24.24
CA ALA A 348 -7.19 15.46 23.89
C ALA A 348 -7.51 14.41 22.83
N LEU A 349 -8.64 13.71 22.96
CA LEU A 349 -9.02 12.59 22.11
C LEU A 349 -10.30 12.86 21.32
N PHE A 350 -10.19 12.85 20.00
CA PHE A 350 -11.34 12.88 19.09
C PHE A 350 -11.46 11.56 18.32
N THR A 351 -12.58 10.87 18.42
CA THR A 351 -12.87 9.66 17.63
C THR A 351 -13.92 9.96 16.55
N VAL A 352 -13.67 9.52 15.32
CA VAL A 352 -14.59 9.68 14.19
C VAL A 352 -14.88 8.32 13.55
N GLU A 353 -16.16 8.04 13.33
CA GLU A 353 -16.64 6.79 12.69
C GLU A 353 -17.63 7.08 11.57
N GLY A 354 -17.85 6.11 10.69
CA GLY A 354 -18.89 6.15 9.66
C GLY A 354 -20.06 5.24 10.05
N GLU A 355 -21.29 5.74 9.93
CA GLU A 355 -22.51 4.96 10.24
C GLU A 355 -22.60 3.65 9.43
N ASN A 356 -22.13 3.68 8.18
CA ASN A 356 -22.15 2.54 7.26
C ASN A 356 -20.75 1.95 7.03
N ASP A 357 -19.81 2.13 7.97
CA ASP A 357 -18.45 1.58 7.86
C ASP A 357 -18.49 0.05 7.93
N ASP A 358 -18.15 -0.58 6.80
CA ASP A 358 -18.11 -2.03 6.62
C ASP A 358 -16.71 -2.63 6.84
N ILE A 359 -15.73 -1.80 7.19
CA ILE A 359 -14.33 -2.20 7.45
C ILE A 359 -14.05 -2.16 8.95
N SER A 360 -14.23 -0.98 9.55
CA SER A 360 -14.11 -0.76 10.99
C SER A 360 -15.50 -0.47 11.52
N GLY A 361 -16.16 -1.50 12.05
CA GLY A 361 -17.53 -1.40 12.52
C GLY A 361 -17.73 -0.26 13.53
N VAL A 362 -18.92 0.33 13.55
CA VAL A 362 -19.30 1.37 14.52
C VAL A 362 -19.01 0.88 15.94
N GLY A 363 -18.41 1.73 16.77
CA GLY A 363 -17.96 1.42 18.12
C GLY A 363 -16.51 0.93 18.22
N GLN A 364 -15.90 0.42 17.13
CA GLN A 364 -14.52 -0.06 17.17
C GLN A 364 -13.52 1.06 17.44
N THR A 365 -13.71 2.26 16.89
CA THR A 365 -12.86 3.44 17.13
C THR A 365 -13.29 4.14 18.41
N GLU A 366 -14.60 4.23 18.65
CA GLU A 366 -15.18 4.81 19.88
C GLU A 366 -14.63 4.13 21.14
N ALA A 367 -14.29 2.84 21.08
CA ALA A 367 -13.65 2.11 22.17
C ALA A 367 -12.45 2.83 22.81
N ALA A 368 -11.69 3.61 22.03
CA ALA A 368 -10.61 4.44 22.56
C ALA A 368 -11.07 5.40 23.68
N GLN A 369 -12.30 5.91 23.59
CA GLN A 369 -12.89 6.77 24.63
C GLN A 369 -13.04 6.01 25.96
N HIS A 370 -13.45 4.75 25.92
CA HIS A 370 -13.62 3.96 27.13
C HIS A 370 -12.29 3.43 27.69
N LEU A 371 -11.31 3.20 26.83
CA LEU A 371 -10.00 2.67 27.22
C LEU A 371 -9.08 3.76 27.81
N CYS A 372 -9.12 4.99 27.28
CA CYS A 372 -8.31 6.10 27.78
C CYS A 372 -8.94 6.78 28.99
N THR A 373 -9.24 6.05 30.07
CA THR A 373 -10.12 6.50 31.17
C THR A 373 -9.72 7.80 31.86
N ASN A 374 -8.43 8.14 31.85
CA ASN A 374 -7.90 9.31 32.55
C ASN A 374 -7.91 10.63 31.75
N ILE A 375 -8.38 10.61 30.49
CA ILE A 375 -8.59 11.85 29.72
C ILE A 375 -9.83 12.58 30.27
N PRO A 376 -9.74 13.88 30.62
CA PRO A 376 -10.89 14.68 31.08
C PRO A 376 -12.04 14.74 30.05
N ALA A 377 -13.28 14.88 30.55
CA ALA A 377 -14.47 14.85 29.68
C ALA A 377 -14.53 16.03 28.68
N ASP A 378 -14.01 17.19 29.05
CA ASP A 378 -13.91 18.38 28.21
C ASP A 378 -12.80 18.29 27.15
N MET A 379 -11.91 17.31 27.26
CA MET A 379 -10.86 17.01 26.28
C MET A 379 -11.25 15.87 25.33
N ARG A 380 -12.52 15.48 25.30
CA ARG A 380 -13.04 14.38 24.48
C ARG A 380 -14.07 14.87 23.49
N ALA A 381 -14.02 14.28 22.30
CA ALA A 381 -15.08 14.37 21.33
C ALA A 381 -15.28 13.00 20.65
N HIS A 382 -16.52 12.68 20.31
CA HIS A 382 -16.84 11.54 19.45
C HIS A 382 -17.86 11.98 18.41
N TYR A 383 -17.69 11.52 17.18
CA TYR A 383 -18.60 11.81 16.09
C TYR A 383 -18.78 10.60 15.16
N VAL A 384 -20.03 10.19 14.98
CA VAL A 384 -20.42 9.23 13.94
C VAL A 384 -20.99 10.03 12.78
N GLN A 385 -20.33 9.98 11.63
CA GLN A 385 -20.80 10.63 10.41
C GLN A 385 -21.95 9.80 9.81
N PRO A 386 -23.16 10.38 9.65
CA PRO A 386 -24.27 9.67 9.04
C PRO A 386 -24.01 9.37 7.57
N LYS A 387 -24.53 8.22 7.11
CA LYS A 387 -24.59 7.79 5.70
C LYS A 387 -23.26 7.59 4.98
N VAL A 388 -22.12 7.66 5.66
CA VAL A 388 -20.81 7.37 5.06
C VAL A 388 -20.32 5.97 5.42
N GLY A 389 -19.70 5.30 4.45
CA GLY A 389 -18.87 4.12 4.71
C GLY A 389 -17.44 4.51 5.07
N HIS A 390 -16.56 3.52 5.17
CA HIS A 390 -15.19 3.68 5.68
C HIS A 390 -14.41 4.84 5.04
N TYR A 391 -14.38 4.89 3.71
CA TYR A 391 -13.64 5.92 2.97
C TYR A 391 -14.20 7.33 3.15
N GLY A 392 -15.52 7.45 3.32
CA GLY A 392 -16.18 8.75 3.50
C GLY A 392 -15.88 9.41 4.85
N VAL A 393 -15.25 8.69 5.78
CA VAL A 393 -14.82 9.21 7.09
C VAL A 393 -13.60 10.12 6.96
N PHE A 394 -12.75 9.93 5.95
CA PHE A 394 -11.49 10.66 5.81
C PHE A 394 -11.28 11.31 4.43
N ASN A 395 -12.16 11.06 3.46
CA ASN A 395 -12.12 11.70 2.16
C ASN A 395 -13.55 11.90 1.60
N GLY A 396 -13.69 12.66 0.53
CA GLY A 396 -14.98 12.97 -0.12
C GLY A 396 -15.63 14.27 0.35
N SER A 397 -16.82 14.54 -0.21
CA SER A 397 -17.58 15.79 0.00
C SER A 397 -17.97 15.98 1.48
N ARG A 398 -18.47 14.93 2.12
CA ARG A 398 -18.91 14.90 3.52
C ARG A 398 -17.75 15.12 4.47
N PHE A 399 -16.62 14.46 4.23
CA PHE A 399 -15.41 14.73 5.00
C PHE A 399 -15.04 16.22 4.96
N ARG A 400 -14.97 16.82 3.75
CA ARG A 400 -14.62 18.25 3.60
C ARG A 400 -15.63 19.19 4.25
N ALA A 401 -16.92 18.89 4.16
CA ALA A 401 -17.99 19.76 4.61
C ALA A 401 -18.28 19.64 6.12
N GLU A 402 -18.10 18.46 6.71
CA GLU A 402 -18.59 18.15 8.05
C GLU A 402 -17.49 17.67 9.00
N ILE A 403 -16.61 16.75 8.57
CA ILE A 403 -15.60 16.13 9.45
C ILE A 403 -14.36 17.03 9.59
N ALA A 404 -13.75 17.45 8.48
CA ALA A 404 -12.53 18.27 8.48
C ALA A 404 -12.68 19.58 9.27
N PRO A 405 -13.81 20.32 9.19
CA PRO A 405 -14.05 21.48 10.06
C PRO A 405 -14.07 21.11 11.55
N ARG A 406 -14.71 20.00 11.93
CA ARG A 406 -14.74 19.54 13.33
C ARG A 406 -13.35 19.19 13.85
N ILE A 407 -12.54 18.51 13.03
CA ILE A 407 -11.14 18.22 13.36
C ILE A 407 -10.37 19.52 13.55
N SER A 408 -10.52 20.47 12.62
CA SER A 408 -9.88 21.78 12.69
C SER A 408 -10.25 22.53 13.97
N ASP A 409 -11.54 22.56 14.31
CA ASP A 409 -12.03 23.25 15.51
C ASP A 409 -11.53 22.55 16.77
N PHE A 410 -11.47 21.21 16.78
CA PHE A 410 -10.92 20.43 17.89
C PHE A 410 -9.42 20.71 18.10
N VAL A 411 -8.63 20.73 17.03
CA VAL A 411 -7.21 21.08 17.04
C VAL A 411 -7.00 22.50 17.56
N LEU A 412 -7.73 23.48 17.02
CA LEU A 412 -7.61 24.88 17.43
C LEU A 412 -8.02 25.11 18.90
N THR A 413 -9.03 24.38 19.39
CA THR A 413 -9.45 24.42 20.80
C THR A 413 -8.33 23.96 21.72
N HIS A 414 -7.61 22.90 21.35
CA HIS A 414 -6.57 22.29 22.19
C HIS A 414 -5.16 22.82 21.94
N GLN A 415 -4.97 23.67 20.92
CA GLN A 415 -3.72 24.41 20.71
C GLN A 415 -3.44 25.40 21.85
N GLN A 416 -4.49 25.99 22.44
CA GLN A 416 -4.39 27.09 23.41
C GLN A 416 -4.30 26.63 24.87
N THR A 417 -4.57 25.36 25.15
CA THR A 417 -4.59 24.82 26.52
C THR A 417 -3.15 24.64 27.02
N LYS A 418 -2.77 25.36 28.09
CA LYS A 418 -1.48 25.12 28.75
C LYS A 418 -1.45 23.68 29.27
N ARG A 419 -0.43 22.93 28.90
CA ARG A 419 -0.20 21.58 29.45
C ARG A 419 -0.05 21.74 30.95
N ALA A 420 -0.88 21.06 31.75
CA ALA A 420 -0.71 21.05 33.19
C ALA A 420 0.70 20.52 33.48
N ALA A 421 1.51 21.25 34.24
CA ALA A 421 2.86 20.84 34.55
C ALA A 421 2.82 19.46 35.22
N ALA A 422 3.52 18.48 34.64
CA ALA A 422 3.68 17.17 35.25
C ALA A 422 4.24 17.35 36.68
N PRO A 423 3.78 16.57 37.68
CA PRO A 423 4.41 16.59 38.99
C PRO A 423 5.87 16.17 38.81
N ALA A 424 6.79 17.00 39.32
CA ALA A 424 8.22 16.82 39.18
C ALA A 424 8.64 15.44 39.67
N ALA A 425 8.91 14.51 38.74
CA ALA A 425 9.58 13.27 39.02
C ALA A 425 11.05 13.56 39.36
N ALA A 426 11.57 12.80 40.33
CA ALA A 426 12.88 12.97 40.95
C ALA A 426 14.04 13.10 39.94
N THR A 427 15.03 13.89 40.35
CA THR A 427 16.32 14.19 39.70
C THR A 427 16.82 13.16 38.69
N PRO A 428 17.17 13.56 37.45
CA PRO A 428 17.80 12.67 36.49
C PRO A 428 19.19 12.26 36.97
N VAL A 429 19.49 10.96 36.89
CA VAL A 429 20.87 10.49 36.91
C VAL A 429 21.51 10.90 35.58
N GLU A 430 22.53 11.75 35.68
CA GLU A 430 23.35 12.20 34.56
C GLU A 430 23.99 11.00 33.87
N THR A 431 23.50 10.67 32.67
CA THR A 431 24.18 9.79 31.73
C THR A 431 24.79 10.65 30.63
N ALA A 432 26.11 10.57 30.51
CA ALA A 432 26.90 11.31 29.54
C ALA A 432 26.44 10.99 28.10
N PRO A 433 26.44 11.99 27.19
CA PRO A 433 26.00 11.80 25.81
C PRO A 433 26.95 10.87 25.03
N PRO A 434 26.42 9.94 24.20
CA PRO A 434 27.27 9.16 23.31
C PRO A 434 27.86 10.06 22.21
N ALA A 435 29.16 9.90 21.99
CA ALA A 435 29.91 10.64 20.99
C ALA A 435 29.38 10.38 19.57
N ALA A 436 29.18 11.46 18.81
CA ALA A 436 28.82 11.41 17.40
C ALA A 436 29.93 10.75 16.55
N PRO A 437 29.60 9.88 15.58
CA PRO A 437 30.58 9.39 14.62
C PRO A 437 31.02 10.53 13.67
N PRO A 438 32.29 10.56 13.22
CA PRO A 438 32.83 11.67 12.46
C PRO A 438 32.25 11.74 11.05
N VAL A 439 31.80 12.93 10.68
CA VAL A 439 31.36 13.30 9.34
C VAL A 439 32.56 13.31 8.39
N ALA A 440 32.54 12.45 7.38
CA ALA A 440 33.53 12.46 6.29
C ALA A 440 33.37 13.72 5.41
N PRO A 441 34.45 14.43 5.06
CA PRO A 441 34.35 15.67 4.29
C PRO A 441 34.01 15.44 2.80
N LYS A 442 33.16 16.34 2.29
CA LYS A 442 32.73 16.43 0.89
C LYS A 442 33.91 16.59 -0.07
N ALA A 443 34.05 15.70 -1.05
CA ALA A 443 34.98 15.85 -2.17
C ALA A 443 34.29 16.51 -3.38
N LYS A 444 34.93 17.57 -3.93
CA LYS A 444 34.60 18.17 -5.23
C LYS A 444 35.35 17.45 -6.37
N PRO A 445 34.84 17.51 -7.62
CA PRO A 445 35.16 16.55 -8.67
C PRO A 445 36.45 16.90 -9.43
N VAL A 446 37.24 15.88 -9.79
CA VAL A 446 38.42 16.04 -10.65
C VAL A 446 38.30 15.16 -11.90
N ALA A 447 38.70 15.77 -13.01
CA ALA A 447 38.47 15.39 -14.39
C ALA A 447 39.07 14.06 -14.83
N ARG A 448 38.41 13.45 -15.82
CA ARG A 448 38.72 12.18 -16.46
C ARG A 448 39.83 12.39 -17.51
N ALA A 449 40.97 11.73 -17.36
CA ALA A 449 41.98 11.60 -18.41
C ALA A 449 42.11 10.14 -18.89
N LYS A 450 42.22 10.01 -20.21
CA LYS A 450 42.23 8.80 -21.05
C LYS A 450 43.56 8.04 -20.97
N PRO A 451 43.60 6.71 -21.18
CA PRO A 451 44.83 6.09 -21.68
C PRO A 451 44.65 5.18 -22.90
N ALA A 452 45.66 5.20 -23.77
CA ALA A 452 46.02 4.20 -24.78
C ALA A 452 47.49 4.46 -25.20
N PRO A 453 48.20 3.55 -25.90
CA PRO A 453 48.40 2.10 -25.69
C PRO A 453 49.90 1.66 -25.93
N ALA A 454 50.16 0.33 -25.94
CA ALA A 454 51.26 -0.45 -26.60
C ALA A 454 52.19 -1.25 -25.64
N LYS A 455 52.16 -2.61 -25.63
CA LYS A 455 52.94 -3.64 -26.40
C LYS A 455 54.39 -3.86 -25.86
N ALA A 456 55.02 -5.05 -25.79
CA ALA A 456 54.64 -6.47 -25.97
C ALA A 456 55.85 -7.41 -25.62
N THR A 457 55.56 -8.65 -25.14
CA THR A 457 56.18 -9.98 -25.44
C THR A 457 57.62 -10.36 -24.97
N PRO A 458 58.05 -11.66 -25.03
CA PRO A 458 57.34 -12.97 -24.95
C PRO A 458 58.08 -14.10 -24.16
N ALA A 459 57.42 -15.24 -23.91
CA ALA A 459 58.03 -16.58 -24.01
C ALA A 459 56.96 -17.67 -24.18
N ASN A 460 57.32 -18.75 -24.88
CA ASN A 460 56.48 -19.65 -25.68
C ASN A 460 56.65 -21.11 -25.21
N ALA A 461 55.60 -21.95 -25.27
CA ALA A 461 55.69 -23.39 -25.61
C ALA A 461 54.29 -24.06 -25.68
N LYS A 462 53.96 -24.64 -26.85
CA LYS A 462 52.96 -25.70 -27.13
C LYS A 462 53.61 -26.65 -28.16
N PRO A 463 53.23 -27.93 -28.28
CA PRO A 463 52.15 -28.36 -29.21
C PRO A 463 51.36 -29.58 -28.64
N ALA A 464 50.21 -30.05 -29.14
CA ALA A 464 49.86 -30.41 -30.52
C ALA A 464 48.33 -30.45 -30.76
N ALA A 465 47.95 -30.69 -32.01
CA ALA A 465 46.67 -30.36 -32.64
C ALA A 465 45.97 -31.57 -33.28
N THR A 466 44.65 -31.46 -33.44
CA THR A 466 43.86 -32.09 -34.53
C THR A 466 42.81 -31.08 -35.03
N LYS A 467 42.51 -31.14 -36.34
CA LYS A 467 41.85 -30.12 -37.20
C LYS A 467 40.45 -30.62 -37.69
N PRO A 468 39.65 -29.89 -38.50
CA PRO A 468 38.32 -29.36 -38.11
C PRO A 468 37.15 -29.73 -39.06
N ALA A 469 35.90 -29.43 -38.69
CA ALA A 469 34.81 -29.27 -39.67
C ALA A 469 33.61 -28.44 -39.16
N ALA A 470 33.11 -27.59 -40.06
CA ALA A 470 31.75 -27.05 -40.21
C ALA A 470 31.22 -25.95 -39.26
N THR A 471 31.12 -24.75 -39.83
CA THR A 471 30.30 -23.60 -39.40
C THR A 471 28.81 -23.94 -39.48
N PRO A 472 27.97 -23.58 -38.48
CA PRO A 472 26.53 -23.45 -38.68
C PRO A 472 26.11 -21.98 -38.83
N ALA A 473 25.11 -21.81 -39.68
CA ALA A 473 24.52 -20.56 -40.13
C ALA A 473 23.78 -19.78 -39.03
N LYS A 474 23.59 -18.48 -39.35
CA LYS A 474 22.70 -17.47 -38.75
C LYS A 474 21.39 -18.06 -38.16
N PRO A 475 21.01 -17.76 -36.91
CA PRO A 475 19.71 -18.16 -36.37
C PRO A 475 18.58 -17.37 -37.05
N ALA A 476 17.56 -18.10 -37.47
CA ALA A 476 16.27 -17.59 -37.91
C ALA A 476 15.50 -16.93 -36.73
N PRO A 477 14.57 -16.00 -36.98
CA PRO A 477 13.77 -15.37 -35.94
C PRO A 477 12.86 -16.39 -35.20
N ALA A 478 12.71 -16.19 -33.89
CA ALA A 478 11.88 -17.00 -33.01
C ALA A 478 10.37 -16.94 -33.39
N PRO A 479 9.56 -17.98 -33.07
CA PRO A 479 8.18 -18.07 -33.53
C PRO A 479 7.27 -17.05 -32.84
N ALA A 480 6.29 -16.54 -33.59
CA ALA A 480 5.17 -15.77 -33.06
C ALA A 480 4.40 -16.56 -31.98
N GLU A 481 4.12 -15.93 -30.84
CA GLU A 481 3.33 -16.53 -29.75
C GLU A 481 1.93 -16.93 -30.23
N LEU A 482 1.52 -18.15 -29.90
CA LEU A 482 0.22 -18.72 -30.28
C LEU A 482 -0.96 -18.03 -29.54
N PRO A 483 -2.15 -17.96 -30.15
CA PRO A 483 -3.34 -17.36 -29.54
C PRO A 483 -3.78 -18.06 -28.24
N ALA A 484 -4.59 -17.37 -27.41
CA ALA A 484 -5.15 -17.91 -26.17
C ALA A 484 -6.16 -19.06 -26.43
N ASP A 485 -6.23 -20.03 -25.52
CA ASP A 485 -7.16 -21.16 -25.62
C ASP A 485 -8.54 -20.79 -25.06
N ASP A 486 -9.58 -21.47 -25.55
CA ASP A 486 -10.88 -21.49 -24.89
C ASP A 486 -10.83 -22.45 -23.68
N LEU A 487 -10.73 -21.89 -22.47
CA LEU A 487 -10.65 -22.66 -21.22
C LEU A 487 -11.99 -23.24 -20.81
N LYS A 488 -13.11 -22.75 -21.37
CA LYS A 488 -14.45 -23.32 -21.14
C LYS A 488 -14.60 -24.72 -21.74
N ARG A 489 -13.61 -25.19 -22.51
CA ARG A 489 -13.52 -26.59 -22.95
C ARG A 489 -13.38 -27.56 -21.76
N ILE A 490 -12.94 -27.10 -20.59
CA ILE A 490 -12.94 -27.89 -19.36
C ILE A 490 -14.31 -27.78 -18.68
N ALA A 491 -14.94 -28.92 -18.41
CA ALA A 491 -16.22 -28.97 -17.71
C ALA A 491 -16.09 -28.38 -16.30
N GLY A 492 -16.95 -27.40 -16.00
CA GLY A 492 -16.93 -26.63 -14.74
C GLY A 492 -16.34 -25.23 -14.88
N ILE A 493 -15.69 -24.90 -16.01
CA ILE A 493 -15.20 -23.56 -16.32
C ILE A 493 -16.23 -22.83 -17.20
N GLY A 494 -17.00 -21.92 -16.59
CA GLY A 494 -17.88 -21.00 -17.31
C GLY A 494 -17.17 -19.68 -17.69
N PRO A 495 -17.81 -18.80 -18.50
CA PRO A 495 -17.20 -17.55 -18.97
C PRO A 495 -16.66 -16.65 -17.84
N LYS A 496 -17.36 -16.60 -16.69
CA LYS A 496 -16.92 -15.84 -15.51
C LYS A 496 -15.65 -16.43 -14.87
N LEU A 497 -15.54 -17.76 -14.89
CA LEU A 497 -14.43 -18.48 -14.29
C LEU A 497 -13.21 -18.48 -15.20
N GLU A 498 -13.42 -18.55 -16.52
CA GLU A 498 -12.39 -18.28 -17.53
C GLU A 498 -11.84 -16.86 -17.39
N ALA A 499 -12.69 -15.83 -17.24
CA ALA A 499 -12.23 -14.48 -16.99
C ALA A 499 -11.42 -14.36 -15.68
N SER A 500 -11.83 -15.07 -14.63
CA SER A 500 -11.11 -15.10 -13.35
C SER A 500 -9.77 -15.83 -13.46
N LEU A 501 -9.68 -16.90 -14.26
CA LEU A 501 -8.46 -17.62 -14.58
C LEU A 501 -7.50 -16.77 -15.44
N ASN A 502 -8.04 -16.05 -16.42
CA ASN A 502 -7.31 -15.09 -17.24
C ASN A 502 -6.74 -13.94 -16.39
N ALA A 503 -7.55 -13.36 -15.50
CA ALA A 503 -7.08 -12.37 -14.52
C ALA A 503 -6.03 -12.94 -13.55
N ALA A 504 -6.09 -14.26 -13.31
CA ALA A 504 -5.12 -15.04 -12.57
C ALA A 504 -3.87 -15.45 -13.38
N GLY A 505 -3.75 -15.03 -14.65
CA GLY A 505 -2.62 -15.31 -15.53
C GLY A 505 -2.67 -16.64 -16.30
N ILE A 506 -3.82 -17.33 -16.29
CA ILE A 506 -4.03 -18.62 -16.96
C ILE A 506 -4.91 -18.40 -18.18
N PHE A 507 -4.31 -18.56 -19.36
CA PHE A 507 -4.92 -18.33 -20.67
C PHE A 507 -4.87 -19.57 -21.59
N ARG A 508 -4.17 -20.64 -21.16
CA ARG A 508 -3.96 -21.86 -21.95
C ARG A 508 -4.29 -23.13 -21.18
N LEU A 509 -4.81 -24.13 -21.89
CA LEU A 509 -5.05 -25.48 -21.35
C LEU A 509 -3.73 -26.12 -20.89
N ALA A 510 -2.61 -25.83 -21.55
CA ALA A 510 -1.28 -26.27 -21.17
C ALA A 510 -0.87 -25.81 -19.77
N GLN A 511 -1.22 -24.58 -19.39
CA GLN A 511 -0.93 -24.05 -18.05
C GLN A 511 -1.70 -24.80 -16.97
N ILE A 512 -2.98 -25.12 -17.22
CA ILE A 512 -3.82 -25.91 -16.31
C ILE A 512 -3.29 -27.35 -16.20
N ALA A 513 -2.89 -27.96 -17.33
CA ALA A 513 -2.36 -29.32 -17.38
C ALA A 513 -1.04 -29.49 -16.62
N LYS A 514 -0.24 -28.42 -16.49
CA LYS A 514 1.06 -28.40 -15.79
C LYS A 514 0.94 -28.09 -14.29
N LEU A 515 -0.24 -27.72 -13.79
CA LEU A 515 -0.41 -27.43 -12.36
C LEU A 515 -0.06 -28.68 -11.53
N THR A 516 0.84 -28.49 -10.56
CA THR A 516 1.04 -29.47 -9.49
C THR A 516 -0.15 -29.46 -8.53
N ALA A 517 -0.32 -30.52 -7.73
CA ALA A 517 -1.38 -30.58 -6.72
C ALA A 517 -1.33 -29.35 -5.78
N LYS A 518 -0.13 -28.93 -5.37
CA LYS A 518 0.07 -27.74 -4.53
C LYS A 518 -0.36 -26.44 -5.24
N GLN A 519 -0.01 -26.27 -6.52
CA GLN A 519 -0.41 -25.09 -7.30
C GLN A 519 -1.91 -25.07 -7.60
N ALA A 520 -2.51 -26.23 -7.84
CA ALA A 520 -3.95 -26.36 -8.03
C ALA A 520 -4.73 -26.01 -6.76
N THR A 521 -4.26 -26.46 -5.59
CA THR A 521 -4.83 -26.04 -4.30
C THR A 521 -4.66 -24.54 -4.06
N ALA A 522 -3.48 -23.97 -4.36
CA ALA A 522 -3.24 -22.54 -4.22
C ALA A 522 -4.15 -21.71 -5.14
N LEU A 523 -4.34 -22.15 -6.39
CA LEU A 523 -5.23 -21.51 -7.36
C LEU A 523 -6.70 -21.62 -6.95
N ASP A 524 -7.11 -22.78 -6.44
CA ASP A 524 -8.47 -23.04 -5.98
C ASP A 524 -8.85 -22.12 -4.80
N VAL A 525 -7.95 -22.01 -3.82
CA VAL A 525 -8.11 -21.13 -2.66
C VAL A 525 -8.15 -19.66 -3.09
N ARG A 526 -7.22 -19.23 -3.96
CA ARG A 526 -7.15 -17.86 -4.45
C ARG A 526 -8.40 -17.42 -5.19
N LEU A 527 -9.01 -18.31 -5.96
CA LEU A 527 -10.22 -18.04 -6.72
C LEU A 527 -11.50 -18.41 -5.94
N ALA A 528 -11.39 -18.74 -4.66
CA ALA A 528 -12.47 -19.16 -3.78
C ALA A 528 -13.35 -20.29 -4.35
N LEU A 529 -12.73 -21.26 -5.03
CA LEU A 529 -13.43 -22.30 -5.80
C LEU A 529 -13.89 -23.49 -4.96
N LYS A 530 -13.59 -23.50 -3.65
CA LYS A 530 -14.07 -24.51 -2.68
C LYS A 530 -13.75 -25.95 -3.10
N GLY A 531 -12.51 -26.18 -3.53
CA GLY A 531 -11.95 -27.47 -3.95
C GLY A 531 -12.37 -27.92 -5.35
N ARG A 532 -13.02 -27.06 -6.14
CA ARG A 532 -13.55 -27.40 -7.47
C ARG A 532 -12.47 -27.85 -8.46
N ILE A 533 -11.27 -27.27 -8.42
CA ILE A 533 -10.20 -27.64 -9.37
C ILE A 533 -9.85 -29.13 -9.25
N GLY A 534 -9.78 -29.64 -8.01
CA GLY A 534 -9.51 -31.04 -7.73
C GLY A 534 -10.75 -31.94 -7.89
N ARG A 535 -11.91 -31.51 -7.39
CA ARG A 535 -13.16 -32.28 -7.45
C ARG A 535 -13.62 -32.51 -8.89
N ASP A 536 -13.47 -31.52 -9.75
CA ASP A 536 -13.93 -31.56 -11.14
C ASP A 536 -12.80 -32.01 -12.09
N ASP A 537 -11.64 -32.47 -11.59
CA ASP A 537 -10.49 -33.00 -12.38
C ASP A 537 -10.04 -32.08 -13.54
N TRP A 538 -9.85 -30.78 -13.26
CA TRP A 538 -9.50 -29.83 -14.32
C TRP A 538 -8.14 -30.12 -14.98
N ILE A 539 -7.17 -30.61 -14.20
CA ILE A 539 -5.83 -30.97 -14.69
C ILE A 539 -5.93 -32.16 -15.67
N GLY A 540 -6.69 -33.20 -15.31
CA GLY A 540 -6.88 -34.36 -16.17
C GLY A 540 -7.69 -34.05 -17.42
N GLN A 541 -8.70 -33.17 -17.32
CA GLN A 541 -9.43 -32.67 -18.48
C GLN A 541 -8.54 -31.84 -19.42
N ALA A 542 -7.75 -30.92 -18.88
CA ALA A 542 -6.81 -30.11 -19.67
C ALA A 542 -5.81 -30.99 -20.44
N LYS A 543 -5.24 -32.02 -19.79
CA LYS A 543 -4.34 -32.98 -20.44
C LYS A 543 -4.99 -33.76 -21.59
N ARG A 544 -6.28 -34.09 -21.48
CA ARG A 544 -7.04 -34.79 -22.53
C ARG A 544 -7.42 -33.89 -23.71
N LEU A 545 -7.46 -32.57 -23.50
CA LEU A 545 -7.85 -31.58 -24.51
C LEU A 545 -6.67 -31.04 -25.32
N LEU A 546 -5.43 -31.33 -24.91
CA LEU A 546 -4.19 -30.98 -25.61
C LEU A 546 -3.84 -32.07 -26.63
N SER A 547 -3.45 -31.67 -27.84
CA SER A 547 -2.85 -32.59 -28.81
C SER A 547 -1.41 -32.97 -28.39
N PRO A 548 -0.87 -34.10 -28.89
CA PRO A 548 0.51 -34.52 -28.59
C PRO A 548 1.57 -33.48 -28.97
N GLN A 549 1.28 -32.59 -29.92
CA GLN A 549 2.16 -31.51 -30.37
C GLN A 549 2.10 -30.29 -29.43
N GLU A 550 0.93 -29.94 -28.90
CA GLU A 550 0.74 -28.83 -27.95
C GLU A 550 1.29 -29.15 -26.55
N ALA A 551 1.30 -30.41 -26.15
CA ALA A 551 1.90 -30.86 -24.90
C ALA A 551 3.45 -30.76 -24.90
N ALA A 552 4.09 -30.77 -26.07
CA ALA A 552 5.54 -30.80 -26.24
C ALA A 552 6.19 -29.44 -26.57
N THR A 553 5.42 -28.44 -27.02
CA THR A 553 5.95 -27.18 -27.58
C THR A 553 6.35 -26.14 -26.51
N GLU A 554 6.07 -26.39 -25.23
CA GLU A 554 6.49 -25.54 -24.09
C GLU A 554 7.29 -26.34 -23.03
N ALA A 555 8.04 -27.37 -23.44
CA ALA A 555 8.91 -28.16 -22.55
C ALA A 555 10.26 -27.48 -22.31
#